data_AF-A0A5S3PBG9-F1
#
_entry.id   AF-A0A5S3PBG9-F1
#
_cell.length_a   1.000
_cell.length_b   1.000
_cell.length_c   1.000
_cell.angle_alpha   90.00
_cell.angle_beta   90.00
_cell.angle_gamma   90.00
#
_symmetry.space_group_name_H-M   'P 1'
#
loop_
_entity.id
_entity.type
_entity.pdbx_description
1 polymer ?
#
loop_
_entity_poly.entity_id
_entity_poly.type
_entity_poly.pdbx_seq_one_letter_code
_entity_poly.pdbx_strand_id
1 'polypeptide(L)' 'MSYTVKLITGFIGTALLLVFIGGLSHSVSSGFAGFMGGLPFMIIAIIVCAAAVYDFWDECVRKK' A
#
# COMPACT_ATOMS: atom_id res chain seq x y z
N MET A 1 -24.47 -0.04 1.00
CA MET A 1 -23.48 -0.55 1.97
C MET A 1 -23.34 0.51 3.07
N SER A 2 -23.40 0.14 4.35
CA SER A 2 -23.28 1.12 5.45
C SER A 2 -21.93 1.83 5.39
N TYR A 3 -21.90 3.14 5.66
CA TYR A 3 -20.69 3.97 5.66
C TYR A 3 -19.57 3.35 6.52
N THR A 4 -19.93 2.84 7.70
CA THR A 4 -19.02 2.14 8.61
C THR A 4 -18.42 0.88 7.97
N VAL A 5 -19.19 0.13 7.19
CA VAL A 5 -18.71 -1.09 6.52
C VAL A 5 -17.75 -0.74 5.38
N LYS A 6 -18.02 0.33 4.62
CA LYS A 6 -17.09 0.84 3.60
C LYS A 6 -15.76 1.24 4.21
N LEU A 7 -15.80 2.00 5.31
CA LEU A 7 -14.60 2.52 5.96
C LEU A 7 -13.75 1.41 6.59
N ILE A 8 -14.38 0.45 7.28
CA ILE A 8 -13.65 -0.68 7.89
C ILE A 8 -13.07 -1.60 6.80
N THR A 9 -13.86 -1.96 5.79
CA THR A 9 -13.39 -2.86 4.73
C THR A 9 -12.29 -2.22 3.89
N GLY A 10 -12.45 -0.93 3.55
CA GLY A 10 -11.43 -0.15 2.87
C GLY A 10 -10.14 -0.07 3.69
N PHE A 11 -10.25 0.20 4.99
CA PHE A 11 -9.08 0.31 5.87
C PHE A 11 -8.32 -1.01 5.98
N ILE A 12 -9.04 -2.13 6.18
CA ILE A 12 -8.44 -3.46 6.24
C ILE A 12 -7.74 -3.81 4.92
N GLY A 13 -8.38 -3.53 3.78
CA GLY A 13 -7.81 -3.77 2.45
C GLY A 13 -6.53 -2.97 2.22
N THR A 14 -6.55 -1.67 2.49
CA THR A 14 -5.37 -0.80 2.34
C THR A 14 -4.26 -1.20 3.30
N ALA A 15 -4.59 -1.53 4.56
CA ALA A 15 -3.60 -1.95 5.55
C ALA A 15 -2.90 -3.27 5.13
N LEU A 16 -3.66 -4.26 4.66
CA LEU A 16 -3.08 -5.51 4.15
C LEU A 16 -2.18 -5.29 2.93
N LEU A 17 -2.60 -4.41 2.01
CA LEU A 17 -1.81 -4.05 0.84
C LEU A 17 -0.49 -3.39 1.24
N LEU A 18 -0.51 -2.44 2.18
CA LEU A 18 0.69 -1.76 2.67
C LEU A 18 1.67 -2.73 3.34
N VAL A 19 1.17 -3.63 4.19
CA VAL A 19 2.00 -4.66 4.85
C VAL A 19 2.61 -5.61 3.81
N PHE A 20 1.83 -6.02 2.81
CA PHE A 20 2.30 -6.89 1.73
C PHE A 20 3.40 -6.22 0.89
N ILE A 21 3.17 -5.00 0.39
CA ILE A 21 4.15 -4.27 -0.43
C ILE A 21 5.41 -3.95 0.38
N GLY A 22 5.27 -3.56 1.64
CA GLY A 22 6.41 -3.33 2.53
C GLY A 22 7.25 -4.59 2.74
N GLY A 23 6.60 -5.72 3.00
CA GLY A 23 7.24 -7.03 3.13
C GLY A 23 7.94 -7.48 1.84
N LEU A 24 7.30 -7.28 0.68
CA LEU A 24 7.90 -7.53 -0.63
C LEU A 24 9.13 -6.66 -0.86
N SER A 25 9.05 -5.36 -0.55
CA SER A 25 10.17 -4.42 -0.73
C SER A 25 11.37 -4.82 0.11
N HIS A 26 11.14 -5.19 1.37
CA HIS A 26 12.19 -5.68 2.24
C HIS A 26 12.81 -6.97 1.68
N SER A 27 11.99 -7.96 1.32
CA SER A 27 12.45 -9.25 0.79
C SER A 27 13.25 -9.12 -0.51
N VAL A 28 12.82 -8.25 -1.44
CA VAL A 28 13.54 -8.00 -2.70
C VAL A 28 14.86 -7.29 -2.45
N SER A 29 14.87 -6.29 -1.56
CA SER A 29 16.06 -5.48 -1.28
C SER A 29 17.11 -6.23 -0.44
N SER A 30 16.71 -7.11 0.48
CA SER A 30 17.63 -7.89 1.30
C SER A 30 17.99 -9.26 0.70
N GLY A 31 17.10 -9.85 -0.10
CA GLY A 31 17.22 -11.23 -0.57
C GLY A 31 17.64 -11.40 -2.04
N PHE A 32 17.15 -10.56 -2.95
CA PHE A 32 17.26 -10.82 -4.40
C PHE A 32 18.27 -9.93 -5.14
N ALA A 33 18.31 -8.63 -4.85
CA ALA A 33 19.00 -7.67 -5.70
C ALA A 33 20.03 -6.78 -4.96
N GLY A 34 20.13 -6.90 -3.63
CA GLY A 34 20.89 -5.97 -2.79
C GLY A 34 20.32 -4.54 -2.82
N PHE A 35 20.95 -3.60 -2.11
CA PHE A 35 20.43 -2.23 -1.95
C PHE A 35 20.27 -1.46 -3.28
N MET A 36 21.25 -1.61 -4.19
CA MET A 36 21.24 -0.92 -5.49
C MET A 36 20.21 -1.49 -6.46
N GLY A 37 19.95 -2.81 -6.42
CA GLY A 37 18.91 -3.43 -7.23
C GLY A 37 17.51 -3.33 -6.62
N GLY A 38 17.40 -3.19 -5.30
CA GLY A 38 16.15 -2.96 -4.58
C GLY A 38 15.64 -1.51 -4.63
N LEU A 39 16.53 -0.54 -4.87
CA LEU A 39 16.21 0.89 -4.97
C LEU A 39 15.07 1.22 -5.97
N PRO A 40 15.09 0.75 -7.23
CA PRO A 40 13.98 0.98 -8.17
C PRO A 40 12.67 0.36 -7.69
N PHE A 41 12.71 -0.81 -7.05
CA PHE A 41 11.52 -1.44 -6.46
C PHE A 41 10.97 -0.63 -5.29
N MET A 42 11.84 -0.09 -4.43
CA MET A 42 11.45 0.74 -3.29
C MET A 42 10.73 2.02 -3.74
N ILE A 43 11.19 2.66 -4.83
CA ILE A 43 10.52 3.85 -5.40
C ILE A 43 9.11 3.49 -5.89
N ILE A 44 8.96 2.39 -6.62
CA ILE A 44 7.66 1.92 -7.10
C ILE A 44 6.75 1.58 -5.92
N ALA A 45 7.27 0.88 -4.90
CA ALA A 45 6.54 0.53 -3.69
C ALA A 45 6.00 1.78 -2.97
N ILE A 46 6.79 2.84 -2.84
CA ILE A 46 6.36 4.11 -2.25
C ILE A 46 5.22 4.74 -3.06
N ILE A 47 5.34 4.79 -4.39
CA ILE A 47 4.31 5.37 -5.27
C ILE A 47 3.00 4.58 -5.16
N VAL A 48 3.07 3.25 -5.18
CA VAL A 48 1.87 2.40 -5.07
C VAL A 48 1.23 2.51 -3.69
N CYS A 49 2.02 2.56 -2.62
CA CYS A 49 1.51 2.79 -1.26
C CYS A 49 0.82 4.16 -1.15
N ALA A 50 1.40 5.21 -1.72
CA ALA A 50 0.79 6.54 -1.75
C ALA A 50 -0.53 6.54 -2.55
N ALA A 51 -0.57 5.86 -3.69
CA ALA A 51 -1.79 5.70 -4.49
C ALA A 51 -2.88 4.92 -3.73
N ALA A 52 -2.51 3.84 -3.02
CA ALA A 52 -3.46 3.05 -2.23
C ALA A 52 -4.06 3.83 -1.05
N VAL A 53 -3.26 4.69 -0.40
CA VAL A 53 -3.74 5.60 0.66
C VAL A 53 -4.63 6.69 0.07
N TYR A 54 -4.27 7.23 -1.10
CA TYR A 54 -5.10 8.23 -1.79
C TYR A 54 -6.45 7.66 -2.23
N ASP A 55 -6.46 6.44 -2.77
CA ASP A 55 -7.68 5.73 -3.16
C ASP A 55 -8.59 5.47 -1.96
N PHE A 56 -8.01 5.02 -0.83
CA PHE A 56 -8.76 4.89 0.42
C PHE A 56 -9.38 6.22 0.87
N TRP A 57 -8.63 7.31 0.79
CA TRP A 57 -9.15 8.63 1.14
C TRP A 57 -10.27 9.07 0.18
N ASP A 58 -10.08 9.00 -1.13
CA ASP A 58 -11.07 9.46 -2.10
C ASP A 58 -12.37 8.64 -2.00
N GLU A 59 -12.25 7.32 -1.91
CA GLU A 59 -13.39 6.40 -2.00
C GLU A 59 -14.13 6.23 -0.67
N CYS A 60 -13.42 6.24 0.47
CA CYS A 60 -14.01 5.96 1.79
C CYS A 60 -14.22 7.21 2.66
N VAL A 61 -13.47 8.30 2.44
CA VAL A 61 -13.48 9.47 3.32
C VAL A 61 -13.95 10.75 2.61
N ARG A 62 -13.62 10.96 1.33
CA ARG A 62 -14.04 12.15 0.57
C ARG A 62 -15.45 12.03 0.00
N LYS A 63 -15.82 10.88 -0.55
CA LYS A 63 -17.17 10.56 -1.06
C LYS A 63 -18.16 10.20 0.06
N LYS A 64 -18.30 11.08 1.05
CA LYS A 64 -19.24 10.91 2.16
C LYS A 64 -20.69 10.83 1.68
#